data_AF-A0A816VY23-F1
#
_entry.id   AF-A0A816VY23-F1
#
_cell.length_a   1.000
_cell.length_b   1.000
_cell.length_c   1.000
_cell.angle_alpha   90.00
_cell.angle_beta   90.00
_cell.angle_gamma   90.00
#
_symmetry.space_group_name_H-M   'P 1'
#
loop_
_entity.id
_entity.type
_entity.pdbx_description
1 polymer ?
#
loop_
_entity_poly.entity_id
_entity_poly.type
_entity_poly.pdbx_seq_one_letter_code
_entity_poly.pdbx_strand_id
1 'polypeptide(L)'
;MNSVSVESTSISSSTYAIADTGTTLIVGPTAQVESLNGALGGTYDSNSQLYTVDCHTRSLSSFPNVTFTIGDTVFILTPLQYLWITGDQSTGYICYSVFSPSDSSDSNGNHFWILGDYFLYRYYSVFDILNNRVGFATSISYNWMPTVDSSLFPTSSTTTNPTTSTMKTTTSTARTTTVSTAQIELSSTTMTRTQPLTTTIITAEISPIPNRENSTVHRPAMHFSLFVLIVMVATRYMDSF
;
A
#
# COMPACT_ATOMS: atom_id res chain seq x y z
N MET A 1 9.97 4.86 14.17
CA MET A 1 8.60 4.30 14.16
C MET A 1 8.37 3.59 15.48
N ASN A 2 7.23 3.81 16.13
CA ASN A 2 6.98 3.35 17.49
C ASN A 2 6.51 1.90 17.54
N SER A 3 5.66 1.47 16.60
CA SER A 3 5.18 0.10 16.53
C SER A 3 4.53 -0.24 15.19
N VAL A 4 4.44 -1.54 14.93
CA VAL A 4 3.55 -2.16 13.93
C VAL A 4 2.64 -3.14 14.65
N SER A 5 1.34 -3.16 14.33
CA SER A 5 0.38 -4.11 14.88
C SER A 5 -0.62 -4.60 13.83
N VAL A 6 -1.18 -5.80 14.07
CA VAL A 6 -2.33 -6.33 13.34
C VAL A 6 -3.47 -6.41 14.35
N GLU A 7 -4.48 -5.54 14.22
CA GLU A 7 -5.45 -5.26 15.29
C GLU A 7 -4.75 -5.02 16.64
N SER A 8 -5.08 -5.81 17.67
CA SER A 8 -4.50 -5.76 19.01
C SER A 8 -3.16 -6.51 19.15
N THR A 9 -2.72 -7.23 18.12
CA THR A 9 -1.49 -8.03 18.15
C THR A 9 -0.29 -7.16 17.78
N SER A 10 0.59 -6.93 18.75
CA SER A 10 1.86 -6.21 18.52
C SER A 10 2.81 -7.06 17.68
N ILE A 11 3.26 -6.53 16.54
CA ILE A 11 4.24 -7.17 15.64
C ILE A 11 5.65 -6.67 15.94
N SER A 12 5.79 -5.36 16.13
CA SER A 12 7.08 -4.74 16.46
C SER A 12 6.90 -3.65 17.51
N SER A 13 7.96 -3.47 18.30
CA SER A 13 8.15 -2.30 19.16
C SER A 13 9.08 -1.31 18.45
N SER A 14 9.49 -0.24 19.15
CA SER A 14 10.29 0.86 18.61
C SER A 14 11.35 0.39 17.60
N THR A 15 11.23 0.84 16.36
CA THR A 15 12.02 0.39 15.21
C THR A 15 12.29 1.55 14.24
N TYR A 16 13.30 1.38 13.39
CA TYR A 16 13.62 2.32 12.33
C TYR A 16 12.71 2.08 11.12
N ALA A 17 12.43 3.14 10.37
CA ALA A 17 11.67 3.05 9.13
C ALA A 17 12.19 4.08 8.13
N ILE A 18 12.17 3.72 6.85
CA ILE A 18 12.54 4.57 5.72
C ILE A 18 11.30 4.75 4.85
N ALA A 19 10.90 5.98 4.58
CA ALA A 19 9.93 6.26 3.53
C ALA A 19 10.65 6.22 2.18
N ASP A 20 10.29 5.28 1.31
CA ASP A 20 11.07 4.97 0.12
C ASP A 20 10.19 4.91 -1.13
N THR A 21 10.24 5.97 -1.93
CA THR A 21 9.52 6.07 -3.20
C THR A 21 10.09 5.16 -4.29
N GLY A 22 11.24 4.51 -4.06
CA GLY A 22 11.86 3.54 -4.97
C GLY A 22 11.41 2.10 -4.74
N THR A 23 10.64 1.84 -3.69
CA THR A 23 10.18 0.50 -3.31
C THR A 23 8.66 0.41 -3.43
N THR A 24 8.16 -0.61 -4.12
CA THR A 24 6.71 -0.81 -4.25
C THR A 24 6.06 -1.35 -2.97
N LEU A 25 6.65 -2.38 -2.36
CA LEU A 25 6.08 -3.11 -1.22
C LEU A 25 6.39 -2.45 0.12
N ILE A 26 5.77 -2.95 1.19
CA ILE A 26 6.17 -2.61 2.56
C ILE A 26 7.11 -3.72 3.03
N VAL A 27 8.36 -3.39 3.29
CA VAL A 27 9.41 -4.37 3.60
C VAL A 27 9.80 -4.25 5.06
N GLY A 28 10.02 -5.37 5.73
CA GLY A 28 10.44 -5.36 7.13
C GLY A 28 11.25 -6.58 7.53
N PRO A 29 11.79 -6.60 8.77
CA PRO A 29 12.58 -7.71 9.29
C PRO A 29 11.83 -9.04 9.16
N THR A 30 12.53 -10.10 8.73
CA THR A 30 11.89 -11.36 8.33
C THR A 30 10.98 -11.92 9.42
N ALA A 31 11.46 -11.98 10.67
CA ALA A 31 10.67 -12.50 11.79
C ALA A 31 9.40 -11.68 12.08
N GLN A 32 9.46 -10.35 11.88
CA GLN A 32 8.31 -9.47 12.10
C GLN A 32 7.30 -9.61 10.97
N VAL A 33 7.76 -9.67 9.72
CA VAL A 33 6.90 -9.85 8.55
C VAL A 33 6.27 -11.23 8.51
N GLU A 34 6.99 -12.27 8.94
CA GLU A 34 6.43 -13.62 9.11
C GLU A 34 5.32 -13.63 10.15
N SER A 35 5.53 -13.01 11.32
CA SER A 35 4.50 -12.88 12.34
C SER A 35 3.28 -12.08 11.84
N LEU A 36 3.53 -10.97 11.13
CA LEU A 36 2.49 -10.14 10.54
C LEU A 36 1.66 -10.94 9.54
N ASN A 37 2.30 -11.57 8.55
CA ASN A 37 1.60 -12.36 7.54
C ASN A 37 0.91 -13.57 8.15
N GLY A 38 1.48 -14.20 9.17
CA GLY A 38 0.82 -15.26 9.94
C GLY A 38 -0.49 -14.78 10.57
N ALA A 39 -0.51 -13.57 11.16
CA ALA A 39 -1.73 -12.95 11.69
C ALA A 39 -2.76 -12.60 10.59
N LEU A 40 -2.31 -12.39 9.35
CA LEU A 40 -3.18 -12.23 8.18
C LEU A 40 -3.71 -13.58 7.65
N GLY A 41 -3.26 -14.72 8.16
CA GLY A 41 -3.54 -16.05 7.61
C GLY A 41 -2.78 -16.34 6.31
N GLY A 42 -1.61 -15.73 6.16
CA GLY A 42 -0.78 -15.84 4.96
C GLY A 42 0.13 -17.06 4.95
N THR A 43 0.38 -17.57 3.75
CA THR A 43 1.35 -18.65 3.48
C THR A 43 2.43 -18.12 2.54
N TYR A 44 3.69 -18.34 2.89
CA TYR A 44 4.81 -17.95 2.05
C TYR A 44 4.86 -18.80 0.77
N ASP A 45 4.90 -18.15 -0.38
CA ASP A 45 5.11 -18.78 -1.69
C ASP A 45 6.55 -18.56 -2.14
N SER A 46 7.32 -19.65 -2.20
CA SER A 46 8.73 -19.61 -2.58
C SER A 46 8.97 -19.17 -4.03
N ASN A 47 7.97 -19.28 -4.91
CA ASN A 47 8.11 -18.91 -6.32
C ASN A 47 8.02 -17.39 -6.50
N SER A 48 7.02 -16.76 -5.87
CA SER A 48 6.86 -15.30 -5.90
C SER A 48 7.70 -14.58 -4.85
N GLN A 49 8.21 -15.30 -3.84
CA GLN A 49 8.89 -14.75 -2.66
C GLN A 49 7.99 -13.81 -1.84
N LEU A 50 6.68 -14.01 -1.92
CA LEU A 50 5.66 -13.22 -1.23
C LEU A 50 4.72 -14.13 -0.44
N TYR A 51 3.94 -13.52 0.45
CA TYR A 51 2.88 -14.22 1.16
C TYR A 51 1.57 -14.13 0.37
N THR A 52 0.90 -15.27 0.25
CA THR A 52 -0.45 -15.36 -0.30
C THR A 52 -1.46 -15.57 0.82
N VAL A 53 -2.66 -15.02 0.67
CA VAL A 53 -3.78 -15.20 1.61
C VAL A 53 -5.00 -15.75 0.88
N ASP A 54 -5.86 -16.49 1.58
CA ASP A 54 -7.13 -16.92 1.00
C ASP A 54 -8.10 -15.75 0.93
N CYS A 55 -8.46 -15.37 -0.30
CA CYS A 55 -9.47 -14.36 -0.63
C CYS A 55 -10.64 -14.93 -1.43
N HIS A 56 -10.64 -16.23 -1.73
CA HIS A 56 -11.73 -16.89 -2.44
C HIS A 56 -12.88 -17.19 -1.49
N THR A 57 -12.56 -17.71 -0.30
CA THR A 57 -13.58 -18.06 0.70
C THR A 57 -13.76 -16.98 1.76
N ARG A 58 -12.76 -16.11 1.92
CA ARG A 58 -12.69 -15.11 2.97
C ARG A 58 -13.21 -13.77 2.49
N SER A 59 -14.20 -13.21 3.20
CA SER A 59 -14.70 -11.86 2.93
C SER A 59 -13.64 -10.80 3.25
N LEU A 60 -13.61 -9.71 2.49
CA LEU A 60 -12.68 -8.59 2.69
C LEU A 60 -12.75 -8.01 4.11
N SER A 61 -13.95 -7.91 4.69
CA SER A 61 -14.17 -7.38 6.04
C SER A 61 -13.63 -8.26 7.16
N SER A 62 -13.29 -9.52 6.87
CA SER A 62 -12.70 -10.42 7.87
C SER A 62 -11.18 -10.32 7.94
N PHE A 63 -10.57 -9.58 7.01
CA PHE A 63 -9.15 -9.26 7.06
C PHE A 63 -8.91 -8.12 8.06
N PRO A 64 -7.93 -8.29 8.99
CA PRO A 64 -7.65 -7.29 10.01
C PRO A 64 -6.99 -6.04 9.42
N ASN A 65 -7.15 -4.91 10.09
CA ASN A 65 -6.36 -3.73 9.78
C ASN A 65 -4.91 -3.90 10.25
N VAL A 66 -3.96 -3.37 9.46
CA VAL A 66 -2.55 -3.26 9.84
C VAL A 66 -2.26 -1.82 10.23
N THR A 67 -1.67 -1.63 11.40
CA THR A 67 -1.46 -0.32 12.01
C THR A 67 0.02 -0.04 12.18
N PHE A 68 0.45 1.15 11.74
CA PHE A 68 1.78 1.70 11.97
C PHE A 68 1.64 2.91 12.89
N THR A 69 2.40 2.95 13.98
CA THR A 69 2.44 4.12 14.88
C THR A 69 3.74 4.86 14.68
N ILE A 70 3.69 6.14 14.30
CA ILE A 70 4.87 6.99 14.08
C ILE A 70 4.68 8.27 14.88
N GLY A 71 5.56 8.48 15.87
CA GLY A 71 5.33 9.47 16.91
C GLY A 71 4.04 9.15 17.65
N ASP A 72 3.18 10.16 17.80
CA ASP A 72 1.87 10.03 18.43
C ASP A 72 0.74 9.76 17.44
N THR A 73 1.05 9.52 16.16
CA THR A 73 0.04 9.33 15.11
C THR A 73 -0.08 7.87 14.67
N VAL A 74 -1.33 7.46 14.47
CA VAL A 74 -1.72 6.11 14.03
C VAL A 74 -2.05 6.14 12.54
N PHE A 75 -1.40 5.26 11.79
CA PHE A 75 -1.57 5.07 10.36
C PHE A 75 -2.11 3.66 10.09
N ILE A 76 -3.34 3.58 9.60
CA ILE A 76 -4.04 2.32 9.36
C ILE A 76 -4.05 2.00 7.86
N LEU A 77 -3.63 0.78 7.51
CA LEU A 77 -3.90 0.17 6.21
C LEU A 77 -5.04 -0.82 6.37
N THR A 78 -6.10 -0.57 5.62
CA THR A 78 -7.23 -1.49 5.47
C THR A 78 -6.87 -2.62 4.50
N PRO A 79 -7.61 -3.74 4.50
CA PRO A 79 -7.38 -4.83 3.56
C PRO A 79 -7.30 -4.42 2.09
N LEU A 80 -8.13 -3.45 1.65
CA LEU A 80 -8.07 -2.90 0.29
C LEU A 80 -6.75 -2.19 -0.04
N GLN A 81 -5.99 -1.79 0.97
CA GLN A 81 -4.76 -1.02 0.84
C GLN A 81 -3.50 -1.88 1.02
N TYR A 82 -3.61 -3.13 1.45
CA TYR A 82 -2.45 -4.01 1.61
C TYR A 82 -2.59 -5.36 0.88
N LEU A 83 -3.75 -5.66 0.31
CA LEU A 83 -3.92 -6.82 -0.55
C LEU A 83 -3.67 -6.45 -2.01
N TRP A 84 -2.74 -7.15 -2.63
CA TRP A 84 -2.46 -7.07 -4.06
C TRP A 84 -3.07 -8.27 -4.76
N ILE A 85 -4.04 -8.04 -5.65
CA ILE A 85 -4.69 -9.11 -6.40
C ILE A 85 -4.20 -9.15 -7.84
N THR A 86 -3.85 -10.35 -8.29
CA THR A 86 -3.54 -10.66 -9.68
C THR A 86 -4.43 -11.78 -10.20
N GLY A 87 -4.51 -11.94 -11.52
CA GLY A 87 -5.41 -12.90 -12.18
C GLY A 87 -6.79 -12.32 -12.47
N ASP A 88 -7.72 -13.17 -12.86
CA ASP A 88 -9.08 -12.79 -13.24
C ASP A 88 -10.10 -13.88 -12.90
N GLN A 89 -11.38 -13.60 -13.13
CA GLN A 89 -12.45 -14.59 -12.88
C GLN A 89 -12.32 -15.86 -13.73
N SER A 90 -11.59 -15.82 -14.85
CA SER A 90 -11.45 -16.95 -15.76
C SER A 90 -10.32 -17.90 -15.38
N THR A 91 -9.27 -17.37 -14.74
CA THR A 91 -8.05 -18.09 -14.35
C THR A 91 -7.93 -18.30 -12.84
N GLY A 92 -8.82 -17.67 -12.06
CA GLY A 92 -8.68 -17.54 -10.62
C GLY A 92 -7.82 -16.32 -10.27
N TYR A 93 -7.99 -15.82 -9.04
CA TYR A 93 -7.22 -14.67 -8.55
C TYR A 93 -6.30 -15.07 -7.42
N ILE A 94 -5.09 -14.51 -7.38
CA ILE A 94 -4.14 -14.72 -6.30
C ILE A 94 -4.07 -13.42 -5.50
N CYS A 95 -4.20 -13.55 -4.18
CA CYS A 95 -4.12 -12.42 -3.26
C CYS A 95 -2.79 -12.46 -2.52
N TYR A 96 -1.91 -11.56 -2.90
CA TYR A 96 -0.66 -11.32 -2.20
C TYR A 96 -0.86 -10.31 -1.09
N SER A 97 -0.22 -10.56 0.03
CA SER A 97 0.06 -9.54 1.03
C SER A 97 1.25 -8.70 0.57
N VAL A 98 1.17 -7.38 0.69
CA VAL A 98 2.24 -6.46 0.26
C VAL A 98 3.38 -6.36 1.26
N PHE A 99 3.33 -7.12 2.36
CA PHE A 99 4.36 -7.17 3.39
C PHE A 99 5.42 -8.21 3.03
N SER A 100 6.62 -7.75 2.67
CA SER A 100 7.72 -8.59 2.19
C SER A 100 8.85 -8.71 3.22
N PRO A 101 9.40 -9.91 3.45
CA PRO A 101 10.49 -10.09 4.41
C PRO A 101 11.82 -9.60 3.81
N SER A 102 12.64 -8.96 4.64
CA SER A 102 14.04 -8.63 4.35
C SER A 102 14.78 -8.36 5.65
N ASP A 103 15.98 -8.93 5.80
CA ASP A 103 16.85 -8.65 6.95
C ASP A 103 17.90 -7.59 6.61
N SER A 104 17.51 -6.59 5.82
CA SER A 104 18.34 -5.40 5.58
C SER A 104 18.62 -4.67 6.89
N SER A 105 19.83 -4.13 7.02
CA SER A 105 20.27 -3.39 8.20
C SER A 105 21.18 -2.22 7.82
N ASP A 106 21.24 -1.22 8.69
CA ASP A 106 22.15 -0.09 8.54
C ASP A 106 23.62 -0.51 8.85
N SER A 107 24.55 0.44 8.72
CA SER A 107 25.97 0.19 9.02
C SER A 107 26.25 -0.19 10.47
N ASN A 108 25.29 0.01 11.37
CA ASN A 108 25.36 -0.32 12.79
C ASN A 108 24.66 -1.65 13.12
N GLY A 109 24.11 -2.35 12.12
CA GLY A 109 23.37 -3.59 12.29
C GLY A 109 21.94 -3.40 12.75
N ASN A 110 21.40 -2.18 12.74
CA ASN A 110 20.00 -1.94 13.06
C ASN A 110 19.12 -2.32 11.86
N HIS A 111 18.20 -3.25 12.08
CA HIS A 111 17.17 -3.56 11.11
C HIS A 111 16.10 -2.46 11.05
N PHE A 112 15.51 -2.26 9.88
CA PHE A 112 14.54 -1.21 9.63
C PHE A 112 13.41 -1.70 8.71
N TRP A 113 12.30 -0.97 8.76
CA TRP A 113 11.20 -1.09 7.80
C TRP A 113 11.41 -0.17 6.60
N ILE A 114 10.91 -0.56 5.44
CA ILE A 114 10.81 0.26 4.25
C ILE A 114 9.32 0.47 3.98
N LEU A 115 8.88 1.72 4.05
CA LEU A 115 7.52 2.16 3.76
C LEU A 115 7.45 2.58 2.29
N GLY A 116 7.17 1.62 1.42
CA GLY A 116 7.06 1.81 -0.02
C GLY A 116 5.71 2.32 -0.50
N ASP A 117 5.48 2.19 -1.80
CA ASP A 117 4.32 2.74 -2.52
C ASP A 117 2.98 2.40 -1.85
N TYR A 118 2.75 1.15 -1.39
CA TYR A 118 1.48 0.80 -0.72
C TYR A 118 1.19 1.66 0.52
N PHE A 119 2.21 2.08 1.26
CA PHE A 119 2.06 3.04 2.36
C PHE A 119 1.92 4.48 1.82
N LEU A 120 2.78 4.88 0.89
CA LEU A 120 2.87 6.25 0.36
C LEU A 120 1.66 6.63 -0.52
N TYR A 121 0.97 5.67 -1.13
CA TYR A 121 -0.29 5.91 -1.83
C TYR A 121 -1.42 6.26 -0.86
N ARG A 122 -1.46 5.60 0.29
CA ARG A 122 -2.44 5.91 1.32
C ARG A 122 -2.13 7.24 2.01
N TYR A 123 -0.86 7.53 2.21
CA TYR A 123 -0.40 8.69 2.96
C TYR A 123 0.47 9.61 2.10
N TYR A 124 -0.10 10.76 1.72
CA TYR A 124 0.64 11.83 1.07
C TYR A 124 1.83 12.23 1.93
N SER A 125 3.00 12.31 1.31
CA SER A 125 4.27 12.44 2.01
C SER A 125 4.98 13.73 1.61
N VAL A 126 5.50 14.45 2.61
CA VAL A 126 6.32 15.66 2.44
C VAL A 126 7.71 15.38 3.01
N PHE A 127 8.74 15.54 2.18
CA PHE A 127 10.14 15.41 2.56
C PHE A 127 10.71 16.82 2.79
N ASP A 128 10.84 17.21 4.05
CA ASP A 128 11.33 18.52 4.48
C ASP A 128 12.80 18.40 4.85
N ILE A 129 13.65 18.54 3.84
CA ILE A 129 15.11 18.39 3.95
C ILE A 129 15.70 19.47 4.87
N LEU A 130 15.17 20.70 4.83
CA LEU A 130 15.68 21.81 5.63
C LEU A 130 15.52 21.57 7.14
N ASN A 131 14.47 20.84 7.52
CA ASN A 131 14.19 20.48 8.91
C ASN A 131 14.46 19.00 9.22
N ASN A 132 15.15 18.28 8.33
CA ASN A 132 15.47 16.85 8.47
C ASN A 132 14.26 16.01 8.92
N ARG A 133 13.12 16.16 8.25
CA ARG A 133 11.90 15.46 8.65
C ARG A 133 11.04 15.01 7.48
N VAL A 134 10.25 13.97 7.74
CA VAL A 134 9.19 13.50 6.84
C VAL A 134 7.85 13.68 7.52
N GLY A 135 6.87 14.20 6.78
CA GLY A 135 5.49 14.35 7.24
C GLY A 135 4.51 13.61 6.35
N PHE A 136 3.43 13.12 6.97
CA PHE A 136 2.42 12.31 6.30
C PHE A 136 1.02 12.87 6.55
N ALA A 137 0.18 12.84 5.52
CA ALA A 137 -1.24 13.18 5.61
C ALA A 137 -2.08 12.13 4.88
N THR A 138 -3.34 11.95 5.29
CA THR A 138 -4.25 11.03 4.58
C THR A 138 -4.48 11.50 3.14
N SER A 139 -4.22 10.64 2.16
CA SER A 139 -4.49 10.93 0.75
C SER A 139 -6.00 10.92 0.44
N ILE A 140 -6.44 11.87 -0.36
CA ILE A 140 -7.82 11.97 -0.88
C ILE A 140 -8.08 11.01 -2.05
N SER A 141 -7.03 10.47 -2.66
CA SER A 141 -7.10 9.63 -3.86
C SER A 141 -6.31 8.35 -3.63
N TYR A 142 -6.95 7.35 -3.02
CA TYR A 142 -6.42 5.98 -2.92
C TYR A 142 -7.12 5.01 -3.87
N ASN A 143 -8.18 5.48 -4.56
CA ASN A 143 -8.95 4.73 -5.55
C ASN A 143 -8.15 4.45 -6.84
N TRP A 144 -6.95 5.02 -6.99
CA TRP A 144 -6.06 4.85 -8.16
C TRP A 144 -4.95 3.82 -7.93
N MET A 145 -4.78 3.28 -6.71
CA MET A 145 -4.17 1.95 -6.61
C MET A 145 -4.97 1.01 -7.52
N PRO A 146 -4.35 -0.02 -8.14
CA PRO A 146 -5.08 -1.15 -8.72
C PRO A 146 -5.83 -1.81 -7.56
N THR A 147 -6.93 -1.17 -7.17
CA THR A 147 -7.69 -1.52 -6.01
C THR A 147 -8.39 -2.77 -6.43
N VAL A 148 -8.17 -3.77 -5.61
CA VAL A 148 -9.01 -4.93 -5.57
C VAL A 148 -10.45 -4.48 -5.71
N ASP A 149 -11.11 -4.89 -6.79
CA ASP A 149 -12.55 -4.70 -6.87
C ASP A 149 -13.15 -5.48 -5.70
N SER A 150 -13.78 -4.77 -4.77
CA SER A 150 -14.41 -5.38 -3.60
C SER A 150 -15.42 -6.47 -3.98
N SER A 151 -15.94 -6.44 -5.22
CA SER A 151 -16.80 -7.50 -5.76
C SER A 151 -16.09 -8.84 -5.96
N LEU A 152 -14.75 -8.88 -5.94
CA LEU A 152 -13.96 -10.12 -6.01
C LEU A 152 -13.99 -10.91 -4.71
N PHE A 153 -14.47 -10.31 -3.61
CA PHE A 153 -14.63 -11.00 -2.35
C PHE A 153 -16.07 -11.46 -2.12
N PRO A 154 -16.27 -12.62 -1.47
CA PRO A 154 -17.60 -13.03 -1.07
C PRO A 154 -18.19 -12.02 -0.08
N THR A 155 -19.38 -11.50 -0.40
CA THR A 155 -20.16 -10.69 0.55
C THR A 155 -20.57 -11.56 1.73
N SER A 156 -20.37 -11.04 2.95
CA SER A 156 -20.89 -11.64 4.17
C SER A 156 -22.43 -11.63 4.13
N SER A 157 -23.01 -12.71 3.61
CA SER A 157 -24.47 -12.86 3.57
C SER A 157 -25.00 -12.99 4.99
N THR A 158 -25.65 -11.94 5.49
CA THR A 158 -26.60 -12.09 6.60
C THR A 158 -27.83 -12.76 6.01
N THR A 159 -28.09 -14.01 6.41
CA THR A 159 -29.25 -14.78 5.94
C THR A 159 -30.54 -14.14 6.47
N THR A 160 -31.16 -13.25 5.71
CA THR A 160 -32.60 -12.97 5.84
C THR A 160 -33.33 -13.77 4.77
N ASN A 161 -34.15 -14.73 5.22
CA ASN A 161 -34.98 -15.60 4.38
C ASN A 161 -35.70 -14.83 3.27
N PRO A 162 -35.71 -15.30 2.01
CA PRO A 162 -36.48 -14.67 0.95
C PRO A 162 -37.97 -14.95 1.17
N THR A 163 -38.74 -13.90 1.47
CA THR A 163 -40.20 -13.96 1.35
C THR A 163 -40.55 -13.89 -0.13
N THR A 164 -41.29 -14.90 -0.58
CA THR A 164 -41.80 -15.07 -1.95
C THR A 164 -42.52 -13.82 -2.44
N SER A 165 -42.07 -13.25 -3.56
CA SER A 165 -42.93 -12.36 -4.37
C SER A 165 -42.87 -12.78 -5.85
N THR A 166 -44.07 -12.91 -6.40
CA THR A 166 -44.42 -13.57 -7.64
C THR A 166 -43.97 -12.76 -8.86
N MET A 167 -43.27 -13.38 -9.81
CA MET A 167 -42.96 -12.80 -11.11
C MET A 167 -44.26 -12.57 -11.90
N LYS A 168 -44.50 -11.33 -12.35
CA LYS A 168 -45.55 -10.99 -13.30
C LYS A 168 -44.95 -10.85 -14.70
N THR A 169 -45.22 -11.83 -15.54
CA THR A 169 -44.86 -11.88 -16.97
C THR A 169 -45.51 -10.73 -17.73
N THR A 170 -44.74 -9.97 -18.49
CA THR A 170 -45.29 -9.12 -19.58
C THR A 170 -44.38 -9.24 -20.81
N THR A 171 -44.95 -9.84 -21.84
CA THR A 171 -44.39 -10.00 -23.19
C THR A 171 -44.58 -8.70 -23.99
N SER A 172 -43.54 -8.22 -24.67
CA SER A 172 -43.71 -7.30 -25.81
C SER A 172 -42.54 -7.35 -26.79
N THR A 173 -42.84 -8.01 -27.91
CA THR A 173 -42.43 -7.83 -29.31
C THR A 173 -41.42 -6.73 -29.67
N ALA A 174 -40.46 -7.12 -30.52
CA ALA A 174 -39.41 -6.32 -31.13
C ALA A 174 -39.94 -5.18 -32.04
N ARG A 175 -39.26 -4.03 -32.00
CA ARG A 175 -39.43 -2.93 -32.96
C ARG A 175 -38.07 -2.39 -33.40
N THR A 176 -37.82 -2.48 -34.70
CA THR A 176 -36.70 -1.89 -35.43
C THR A 176 -36.89 -0.37 -35.55
N THR A 177 -35.87 0.43 -35.22
CA THR A 177 -35.67 1.77 -35.81
C THR A 177 -34.24 2.30 -35.56
N THR A 178 -33.54 2.54 -36.68
CA THR A 178 -32.67 3.68 -37.04
C THR A 178 -31.64 4.23 -36.03
N VAL A 179 -30.38 4.17 -36.48
CA VAL A 179 -29.21 4.87 -35.93
C VAL A 179 -29.41 6.38 -36.02
N SER A 180 -29.30 7.06 -34.87
CA SER A 180 -29.11 8.51 -34.77
C SER A 180 -27.88 8.75 -33.91
N THR A 181 -26.89 9.45 -34.45
CA THR A 181 -25.72 9.94 -33.74
C THR A 181 -26.12 11.07 -32.80
N ALA A 182 -26.10 10.81 -31.49
CA ALA A 182 -26.23 11.83 -30.46
C ALA A 182 -24.83 12.30 -30.04
N GLN A 183 -24.58 13.60 -30.21
CA GLN A 183 -23.42 14.33 -29.70
C GLN A 183 -23.52 14.43 -28.16
N ILE A 184 -22.42 14.18 -27.44
CA ILE A 184 -22.33 14.41 -26.00
C ILE A 184 -21.77 15.82 -25.78
N GLU A 185 -22.60 16.73 -25.29
CA GLU A 185 -22.19 18.03 -24.78
C GLU A 185 -21.47 17.85 -23.43
N LEU A 186 -20.20 18.29 -23.32
CA LEU A 186 -19.51 18.41 -22.05
C LEU A 186 -20.07 19.59 -21.26
N SER A 187 -20.77 19.31 -20.16
CA SER A 187 -21.11 20.31 -19.14
C SER A 187 -20.09 20.24 -18.01
N SER A 188 -19.25 21.28 -17.87
CA SER A 188 -18.32 21.41 -16.74
C SER A 188 -19.08 21.84 -15.48
N THR A 189 -19.18 20.94 -14.50
CA THR A 189 -19.71 21.31 -13.17
C THR A 189 -18.53 21.53 -12.23
N THR A 190 -18.26 22.79 -11.89
CA THR A 190 -17.25 23.16 -10.88
C THR A 190 -17.78 22.80 -9.50
N MET A 191 -17.31 21.70 -8.91
CA MET A 191 -17.59 21.39 -7.50
C MET A 191 -16.56 22.05 -6.60
N THR A 192 -16.90 23.21 -6.04
CA THR A 192 -16.19 23.76 -4.89
C THR A 192 -16.69 23.04 -3.64
N ARG A 193 -15.92 22.04 -3.16
CA ARG A 193 -16.10 21.47 -1.83
C ARG A 193 -14.94 21.90 -0.94
N THR A 194 -15.15 22.99 -0.22
CA THR A 194 -14.35 23.40 0.93
C THR A 194 -14.61 22.42 2.07
N GLN A 195 -13.79 21.39 2.20
CA GLN A 195 -13.55 20.76 3.50
C GLN A 195 -12.19 21.21 4.00
N PRO A 196 -12.07 21.66 5.26
CA PRO A 196 -10.78 22.01 5.83
C PRO A 196 -9.94 20.74 5.87
N LEU A 197 -8.81 20.74 5.16
CA LEU A 197 -7.78 19.74 5.31
C LEU A 197 -7.18 19.94 6.70
N THR A 198 -7.45 19.00 7.60
CA THR A 198 -6.63 18.89 8.81
C THR A 198 -5.29 18.29 8.38
N THR A 199 -4.37 19.14 7.96
CA THR A 199 -2.98 18.75 7.71
C THR A 199 -2.31 18.54 9.06
N THR A 200 -2.24 17.30 9.52
CA THR A 200 -1.33 16.94 10.61
C THR A 200 0.08 16.89 10.01
N ILE A 201 0.88 17.94 10.24
CA ILE A 201 2.31 17.91 9.92
C ILE A 201 2.97 17.04 10.98
N ILE A 202 3.29 15.80 10.61
CA ILE A 202 3.99 14.86 11.48
C ILE A 202 5.47 15.08 11.25
N THR A 203 6.22 15.21 12.33
CA THR A 203 7.67 15.40 12.29
C THR A 203 8.33 14.12 12.77
N ALA A 204 8.89 13.34 11.85
CA ALA A 204 9.86 12.30 12.22
C ALA A 204 11.26 12.85 11.99
N GLU A 205 12.10 12.92 13.03
CA GLU A 205 13.51 13.29 12.86
C GLU A 205 14.24 12.23 12.03
N ILE A 206 14.91 12.67 10.98
CA ILE A 206 15.82 11.84 10.20
C ILE A 206 17.12 11.75 11.00
N SER A 207 17.43 10.57 11.54
CA SER A 207 18.75 10.31 12.10
C SER A 207 19.79 10.25 10.98
N PRO A 208 20.94 10.95 11.09
CA PRO A 208 22.00 10.89 10.09
C PRO A 208 22.51 9.45 9.94
N ILE A 209 22.59 8.96 8.69
CA ILE A 209 23.36 7.75 8.39
C ILE A 209 24.84 8.12 8.51
N PRO A 210 25.66 7.45 9.35
CA PRO A 210 27.05 7.79 9.50
C PRO A 210 27.82 7.59 8.18
N ASN A 211 28.52 8.64 7.74
CA ASN A 211 29.35 8.62 6.54
C ASN A 211 30.48 7.61 6.71
N ARG A 212 30.54 6.62 5.81
CA ARG A 212 31.66 5.67 5.73
C ARG A 212 32.82 6.28 4.93
N GLU A 213 33.54 7.22 5.53
CA GLU A 213 34.87 7.62 5.03
C GLU A 213 35.97 6.86 5.79
N ASN A 214 36.33 5.68 5.26
CA ASN A 214 37.69 5.10 5.23
C ASN A 214 37.62 3.57 5.18
N SER A 215 37.79 3.01 3.98
CA SER A 215 38.56 1.78 3.83
C SER A 215 39.04 1.64 2.39
N THR A 216 40.32 1.86 2.18
CA THR A 216 41.05 1.46 0.97
C THR A 216 41.08 -0.07 0.87
N VAL A 217 40.13 -0.67 0.15
CA VAL A 217 40.22 -2.06 -0.30
C VAL A 217 39.81 -2.13 -1.76
N HIS A 218 40.80 -2.41 -2.61
CA HIS A 218 40.62 -2.69 -4.03
C HIS A 218 40.15 -4.14 -4.20
N ARG A 219 38.92 -4.37 -4.70
CA ARG A 219 38.45 -5.63 -5.30
C ARG A 219 37.31 -5.38 -6.32
N PRO A 220 37.11 -6.27 -7.31
CA PRO A 220 36.87 -5.92 -8.70
C PRO A 220 35.39 -5.66 -9.04
N ALA A 221 35.19 -4.97 -10.16
CA ALA A 221 33.91 -4.69 -10.76
C ALA A 221 33.14 -5.98 -11.12
N MET A 222 31.97 -6.16 -10.50
CA MET A 222 30.76 -6.70 -11.12
C MET A 222 29.55 -6.42 -10.21
N HIS A 223 28.44 -6.00 -10.85
CA HIS A 223 27.11 -5.72 -10.30
C HIS A 223 26.91 -4.36 -9.58
N PHE A 224 27.10 -3.33 -10.40
CA PHE A 224 26.56 -1.97 -10.25
C PHE A 224 25.05 -1.98 -10.58
N SER A 225 24.19 -2.48 -9.69
CA SER A 225 22.72 -2.39 -9.87
C SER A 225 21.96 -2.55 -8.56
N LEU A 226 22.12 -1.61 -7.63
CA LEU A 226 21.16 -1.35 -6.55
C LEU A 226 21.37 0.03 -5.91
N PHE A 227 22.57 0.60 -6.03
CA PHE A 227 22.93 1.90 -5.47
C PHE A 227 22.49 3.14 -6.29
N VAL A 228 21.85 2.97 -7.45
CA VAL A 228 21.51 4.09 -8.35
C VAL A 228 20.09 4.64 -8.15
N LEU A 229 19.17 3.96 -7.44
CA LEU A 229 17.79 4.46 -7.36
C LEU A 229 17.45 5.26 -6.08
N ILE A 230 18.21 5.13 -5.00
CA ILE A 230 17.89 5.79 -3.71
C ILE A 230 18.50 7.21 -3.59
N VAL A 231 19.35 7.66 -4.53
CA VAL A 231 20.01 9.00 -4.46
C VAL A 231 19.91 9.84 -5.76
N MET A 232 19.40 9.32 -6.88
CA MET A 232 19.33 10.08 -8.15
C MET A 232 18.09 10.98 -8.35
N VAL A 233 17.39 11.39 -7.28
CA VAL A 233 16.52 12.58 -7.33
C VAL A 233 17.09 13.76 -6.53
N ALA A 234 18.15 13.56 -5.74
CA ALA A 234 18.70 14.61 -4.87
C ALA A 234 20.09 15.16 -5.29
N THR A 235 20.71 14.67 -6.37
CA THR A 235 22.09 15.09 -6.74
C THR A 235 22.27 15.64 -8.17
N ARG A 236 21.20 15.93 -8.92
CA ARG A 236 21.32 16.57 -10.26
C ARG A 236 20.42 17.80 -10.51
N TYR A 237 19.91 18.43 -9.45
CA TYR A 237 19.11 19.67 -9.59
C TYR A 237 19.67 20.86 -8.79
N MET A 238 21.00 20.91 -8.61
CA MET A 238 21.71 22.04 -7.98
C MET A 238 22.85 22.62 -8.83
N ASP A 239 22.89 22.32 -10.13
CA ASP A 239 23.76 23.03 -11.09
C ASP A 239 22.92 23.52 -12.26
N SER A 240 22.24 24.66 -12.08
CA SER A 240 21.75 25.64 -13.07
C SER A 240 20.43 26.26 -12.61
N PHE A 241 20.50 27.28 -11.75
CA PHE A 241 19.74 28.55 -11.80
C PHE A 241 20.25 29.48 -10.70
#